data_AF-A0A2S6RC10-F1
#
_entry.id   AF-A0A2S6RC10-F1
#
_cell.length_a   1.000
_cell.length_b   1.000
_cell.length_c   1.000
_cell.angle_alpha   90.00
_cell.angle_beta   90.00
_cell.angle_gamma   90.00
#
_symmetry.space_group_name_H-M   'P 1'
#
loop_
_entity.id
_entity.type
_entity.pdbx_description
1 polymer ?
#
loop_
_entity_poly.entity_id
_entity_poly.type
_entity_poly.pdbx_seq_one_letter_code
_entity_poly.pdbx_strand_id
1 'polypeptide(L)'
;MNISNSYSKSYELEWTGDMEFTKSITYQDKSIFKIVHPKGYWKDSDGNFGNFSCLGWVKNIKDKEILEVNCEALDNENDKFWVILNRNSEIGAGVGVSTYIDATGKYKKLINKKCKYAINYFQTGFFYKQVC
;
A
#
# COMPACT_ATOMS: atom_id res chain seq x y z
N MET A 1 8.72 8.51 -42.00
CA MET A 1 7.91 8.64 -40.78
C MET A 1 8.65 7.91 -39.67
N ASN A 2 9.27 8.64 -38.74
CA ASN A 2 9.93 8.04 -37.59
C ASN A 2 8.87 7.70 -36.54
N ILE A 3 8.61 6.42 -36.35
CA ILE A 3 7.78 5.92 -35.26
C ILE A 3 8.65 5.96 -34.01
N SER A 4 8.57 7.03 -33.22
CA SER A 4 9.15 7.06 -31.90
C SER A 4 8.33 6.14 -30.99
N ASN A 5 8.83 4.93 -30.74
CA ASN A 5 8.34 4.07 -29.66
C ASN A 5 8.57 4.79 -28.33
N SER A 6 7.53 5.44 -27.80
CA SER A 6 7.51 5.95 -26.44
C SER A 6 7.27 4.78 -25.49
N TYR A 7 8.35 4.16 -25.01
CA TYR A 7 8.25 3.24 -23.88
C TYR A 7 7.96 4.08 -22.63
N SER A 8 6.69 4.13 -22.22
CA SER A 8 6.33 4.67 -20.91
C SER A 8 6.87 3.70 -19.85
N LYS A 9 7.89 4.11 -19.11
CA LYS A 9 8.40 3.34 -17.97
C LYS A 9 7.33 3.37 -16.87
N SER A 10 6.77 2.21 -16.53
CA SER A 10 5.88 2.07 -15.37
C SER A 10 6.66 2.31 -14.08
N TYR A 11 6.05 3.02 -13.14
CA TYR A 11 6.60 3.23 -11.80
C TYR A 11 6.14 2.09 -10.89
N GLU A 12 7.10 1.31 -10.41
CA GLU A 12 6.85 0.19 -9.50
C GLU A 12 7.34 0.53 -8.10
N LEU A 13 6.60 0.08 -7.09
CA LEU A 13 6.96 0.24 -5.69
C LEU A 13 6.65 -1.06 -4.96
N GLU A 14 7.65 -1.59 -4.27
CA GLU A 14 7.60 -2.86 -3.55
C GLU A 14 7.85 -2.63 -2.07
N TRP A 15 6.97 -3.15 -1.20
CA TRP A 15 7.14 -3.07 0.26
C TRP A 15 7.28 -4.46 0.86
N THR A 16 8.07 -4.54 1.92
CA THR A 16 8.13 -5.69 2.81
C THR A 16 8.08 -5.20 4.24
N GLY A 17 7.41 -5.93 5.10
CA GLY A 17 7.27 -5.52 6.49
C GLY A 17 6.48 -6.52 7.31
N ASP A 18 6.17 -6.11 8.53
CA ASP A 18 5.38 -6.88 9.47
C ASP A 18 4.01 -6.24 9.69
N MET A 19 3.00 -7.08 9.81
CA MET A 19 1.66 -6.70 10.22
C MET A 19 1.57 -6.65 11.74
N GLU A 20 1.38 -5.46 12.30
CA GLU A 20 1.04 -5.32 13.73
C GLU A 20 -0.46 -5.09 13.89
N PHE A 21 -1.06 -5.76 14.87
CA PHE A 21 -2.47 -5.64 15.21
C PHE A 21 -2.62 -4.95 16.56
N THR A 22 -3.37 -3.85 16.60
CA THR A 22 -3.52 -3.08 17.84
C THR A 22 -4.74 -3.53 18.63
N LYS A 23 -5.90 -3.60 17.98
CA LYS A 23 -7.20 -3.92 18.60
C LYS A 23 -8.12 -4.61 17.60
N SER A 24 -9.02 -5.47 18.09
CA SER A 24 -10.05 -6.09 17.26
C SER A 24 -11.39 -6.23 17.99
N ILE A 25 -12.47 -6.29 17.21
CA ILE A 25 -13.83 -6.63 17.64
C ILE A 25 -14.31 -7.75 16.73
N THR A 26 -14.83 -8.82 17.35
CA THR A 26 -15.47 -9.93 16.64
C THR A 26 -16.97 -9.85 16.82
N TYR A 27 -17.71 -9.86 15.72
CA TYR A 27 -19.17 -9.84 15.72
C TYR A 27 -19.73 -11.27 15.89
N GLN A 28 -21.03 -11.40 16.19
CA GLN A 28 -21.68 -12.70 16.37
C GLN A 28 -21.64 -13.58 15.10
N ASP A 29 -21.67 -12.96 13.92
CA ASP A 29 -21.58 -13.62 12.62
C ASP A 29 -20.13 -13.97 12.21
N LYS A 30 -19.17 -13.83 13.14
CA LYS A 30 -17.72 -14.02 12.94
C LYS A 30 -17.05 -13.00 12.03
N SER A 31 -17.77 -11.97 11.59
CA SER A 31 -17.15 -10.79 10.99
C SER A 31 -16.13 -10.17 11.97
N ILE A 32 -15.09 -9.52 11.45
CA ILE A 32 -14.02 -8.93 12.28
C ILE A 32 -13.78 -7.49 11.84
N PHE A 33 -13.71 -6.59 12.82
CA PHE A 33 -13.14 -5.26 12.65
C PHE A 33 -11.81 -5.19 13.40
N LYS A 34 -10.74 -4.71 12.75
CA LYS A 34 -9.40 -4.62 13.34
C LYS A 34 -8.70 -3.33 12.97
N ILE A 35 -7.92 -2.81 13.90
CA ILE A 35 -6.96 -1.72 13.67
C ILE A 35 -5.59 -2.33 13.41
N VAL A 36 -4.96 -1.89 12.33
CA VAL A 36 -3.66 -2.40 11.86
C VAL A 36 -2.62 -1.29 11.83
N HIS A 37 -1.39 -1.66 12.17
CA HIS A 37 -0.22 -0.77 12.16
C HIS A 37 0.96 -1.43 11.43
N PRO A 38 0.88 -1.66 10.10
CA PRO A 38 1.99 -2.25 9.39
C PRO A 38 3.18 -1.28 9.30
N LYS A 39 4.39 -1.83 9.40
CA LYS A 39 5.64 -1.09 9.27
C LYS A 39 6.67 -1.93 8.51
N GLY A 40 7.63 -1.27 7.88
CA GLY A 40 8.68 -1.98 7.15
C GLY A 40 9.49 -1.10 6.22
N TYR A 41 9.93 -1.70 5.13
CA TYR A 41 10.83 -1.11 4.14
C TYR A 41 10.24 -1.18 2.75
N TRP A 42 10.65 -0.23 1.91
CA TRP A 42 10.23 -0.17 0.52
C TRP A 42 11.39 0.14 -0.42
N LYS A 43 11.22 -0.23 -1.68
CA LYS A 43 12.08 0.16 -2.80
C LYS A 43 11.23 0.45 -4.03
N ASP A 44 11.70 1.32 -4.91
CA ASP A 44 11.01 1.66 -6.16
C ASP A 44 11.84 1.37 -7.43
N SER A 45 11.17 1.46 -8.58
CA SER A 45 11.78 1.24 -9.90
C SER A 45 12.77 2.32 -10.34
N ASP A 46 12.84 3.44 -9.61
CA ASP A 46 13.78 4.53 -9.85
C ASP A 46 15.05 4.39 -8.98
N GLY A 47 15.13 3.32 -8.17
CA GLY A 47 16.29 3.00 -7.33
C GLY A 47 16.25 3.64 -5.95
N ASN A 48 15.13 4.27 -5.56
CA ASN A 48 14.96 4.82 -4.23
C ASN A 48 14.53 3.72 -3.25
N PHE A 49 14.85 3.90 -1.97
CA PHE A 49 14.46 2.99 -0.91
C PHE A 49 14.29 3.73 0.41
N GLY A 50 13.56 3.13 1.32
CA GLY A 50 13.24 3.77 2.58
C GLY A 50 12.45 2.90 3.53
N ASN A 51 11.89 3.54 4.55
CA ASN A 51 10.97 2.91 5.48
C ASN A 51 9.56 3.49 5.33
N PHE A 52 8.58 2.76 5.85
CA PHE A 52 7.20 3.22 5.94
C PHE A 52 6.58 2.80 7.27
N SER A 53 5.57 3.55 7.67
CA SER A 53 4.70 3.27 8.80
C SER A 53 3.26 3.58 8.40
N CYS A 54 2.32 2.75 8.83
CA CYS A 54 0.93 2.87 8.43
C CYS A 54 -0.01 2.75 9.63
N LEU A 55 -1.20 3.33 9.52
CA LEU A 55 -2.30 3.13 10.46
C LEU A 55 -3.61 3.04 9.69
N GLY A 56 -4.43 2.05 10.02
CA GLY A 56 -5.72 1.91 9.37
C GLY A 56 -6.63 0.89 10.02
N TRP A 57 -7.75 0.67 9.36
CA TRP A 57 -8.73 -0.31 9.77
C TRP A 57 -8.98 -1.32 8.65
N VAL A 58 -9.29 -2.54 9.05
CA VAL A 58 -9.71 -3.62 8.16
C VAL A 58 -11.00 -4.19 8.72
N LYS A 59 -11.97 -4.40 7.84
CA LYS A 59 -13.29 -4.94 8.17
C LYS A 59 -13.60 -6.12 7.25
N ASN A 60 -13.83 -7.27 7.85
CA ASN A 60 -14.28 -8.47 7.16
C ASN A 60 -15.76 -8.64 7.48
N ILE A 61 -16.63 -8.51 6.48
CA ILE A 61 -18.08 -8.79 6.60
C ILE A 61 -18.45 -9.83 5.56
N LYS A 62 -19.01 -10.96 6.00
CA LYS A 62 -19.29 -12.11 5.12
C LYS A 62 -18.00 -12.48 4.35
N ASP A 63 -18.05 -12.49 3.03
CA ASP A 63 -16.92 -12.83 2.15
C ASP A 63 -16.17 -11.60 1.61
N LYS A 64 -16.42 -10.39 2.15
CA LYS A 64 -15.78 -9.15 1.72
C LYS A 64 -14.77 -8.63 2.74
N GLU A 65 -13.62 -8.21 2.24
CA GLU A 65 -12.61 -7.45 2.98
C GLU A 65 -12.63 -5.98 2.49
N ILE A 66 -12.86 -5.07 3.44
CA ILE A 66 -12.82 -3.63 3.22
C ILE A 66 -11.73 -3.06 4.11
N LEU A 67 -10.86 -2.21 3.56
CA LEU A 67 -9.85 -1.51 4.35
C LEU A 67 -9.60 -0.11 3.83
N GLU A 68 -9.19 0.74 4.76
CA GLU A 68 -8.56 2.02 4.50
C GLU A 68 -7.34 2.13 5.43
N VAL A 69 -6.16 2.26 4.84
CA VAL A 69 -4.89 2.31 5.56
C VAL A 69 -4.08 3.50 5.07
N ASN A 70 -3.80 4.42 5.99
CA ASN A 70 -3.00 5.60 5.73
C ASN A 70 -1.54 5.26 6.02
N CYS A 71 -0.64 5.56 5.09
CA CYS A 71 0.77 5.26 5.22
C CYS A 71 1.61 6.51 4.96
N GLU A 72 2.66 6.67 5.75
CA GLU A 72 3.75 7.60 5.49
C GLU A 72 5.03 6.83 5.17
N ALA A 73 5.79 7.35 4.22
CA ALA A 73 7.06 6.78 3.81
C ALA A 73 8.14 7.86 3.80
N LEU A 74 9.35 7.46 4.19
CA LEU A 74 10.55 8.29 4.22
C LEU A 74 11.66 7.56 3.47
N ASP A 75 12.32 8.24 2.54
CA ASP A 75 13.46 7.69 1.81
C ASP A 75 14.81 8.06 2.43
N ASN A 76 15.88 7.49 1.85
CA ASN A 76 17.26 7.72 2.26
C ASN A 76 17.80 9.14 2.00
N GLU A 77 17.04 10.00 1.32
CA GLU A 77 17.36 11.40 1.02
C GLU A 77 16.46 12.39 1.77
N ASN A 78 15.66 11.89 2.72
CA ASN A 78 14.66 12.63 3.50
C ASN A 78 13.44 13.13 2.72
N ASP A 79 13.22 12.63 1.51
CA ASP A 79 11.97 12.85 0.79
C ASP A 79 10.87 11.89 1.29
N LYS A 80 9.65 12.41 1.32
CA LYS A 80 8.48 11.71 1.86
C LYS A 80 7.36 11.58 0.85
N PHE A 81 6.55 10.55 1.03
CA PHE A 81 5.24 10.45 0.39
C PHE A 81 4.22 9.82 1.33
N TRP A 82 2.96 10.19 1.13
CA TRP A 82 1.82 9.67 1.88
C TRP A 82 0.84 9.04 0.92
N VAL A 83 0.40 7.82 1.25
CA VAL A 83 -0.57 7.09 0.46
C VAL A 83 -1.73 6.58 1.31
N ILE A 84 -2.90 6.50 0.70
CA ILE A 84 -4.05 5.77 1.25
C ILE A 84 -4.24 4.50 0.44
N LEU A 85 -4.15 3.36 1.11
CA LEU A 85 -4.50 2.07 0.57
C LEU A 85 -5.98 1.81 0.80
N ASN A 86 -6.70 1.54 -0.28
CA ASN A 86 -8.13 1.20 -0.24
C ASN A 86 -8.35 -0.18 -0.87
N ARG A 87 -9.15 -1.00 -0.19
CA ARG A 87 -9.64 -2.28 -0.74
C ARG A 87 -11.12 -2.40 -0.47
N ASN A 88 -11.82 -2.94 -1.47
CA ASN A 88 -13.16 -3.48 -1.35
C ASN A 88 -13.22 -4.67 -2.30
N SER A 89 -12.85 -5.84 -1.79
CA SER A 89 -12.74 -7.06 -2.58
C SER A 89 -13.24 -8.26 -1.79
N GLU A 90 -13.29 -9.41 -2.46
CA GLU A 90 -13.42 -10.69 -1.76
C GLU A 90 -12.22 -10.90 -0.82
N ILE A 91 -12.47 -11.60 0.29
CA ILE A 91 -11.43 -11.98 1.25
C ILE A 91 -10.36 -12.81 0.52
N GLY A 92 -9.08 -12.48 0.75
CA GLY A 92 -7.96 -13.21 0.17
C GLY A 92 -7.57 -12.80 -1.26
N ALA A 93 -8.35 -11.93 -1.92
CA ALA A 93 -7.99 -11.41 -3.25
C ALA A 93 -6.68 -10.62 -3.24
N GLY A 94 -6.35 -9.99 -2.11
CA GLY A 94 -5.05 -9.34 -1.93
C GLY A 94 -4.81 -8.12 -2.84
N VAL A 95 -5.81 -7.61 -3.55
CA VAL A 95 -5.64 -6.51 -4.53
C VAL A 95 -6.37 -5.25 -4.05
N GLY A 96 -5.81 -4.07 -4.32
CA GLY A 96 -6.46 -2.79 -4.00
C GLY A 96 -5.91 -1.62 -4.81
N VAL A 97 -6.24 -0.40 -4.37
CA VAL A 97 -5.74 0.85 -4.94
C VAL A 97 -4.99 1.66 -3.89
N SER A 98 -3.77 2.05 -4.23
CA SER A 98 -2.96 3.00 -3.49
C SER A 98 -3.12 4.37 -4.12
N THR A 99 -3.44 5.40 -3.33
CA THR A 99 -3.58 6.77 -3.81
C THR A 99 -2.57 7.66 -3.10
N TYR A 100 -1.71 8.32 -3.86
CA TYR A 100 -0.78 9.33 -3.33
C TYR A 100 -1.55 10.61 -2.97
N ILE A 101 -1.50 10.99 -1.69
CA ILE A 101 -2.24 12.14 -1.16
C ILE A 101 -1.34 13.35 -0.99
N ASP A 102 -0.09 13.14 -0.57
CA ASP A 102 0.89 14.21 -0.37
C ASP A 102 2.30 13.68 -0.64
N ALA A 103 3.25 14.58 -0.91
CA ALA A 103 4.64 14.24 -1.17
C ALA A 103 5.59 15.44 -1.11
N THR A 104 6.86 15.16 -0.81
CA THR A 104 7.98 16.11 -0.93
C THR A 104 8.89 15.76 -2.11
N GLY A 105 9.78 16.70 -2.45
CA GLY A 105 10.83 16.57 -3.47
C GLY A 105 10.45 15.76 -4.69
N LYS A 106 11.18 14.67 -4.96
CA LYS A 106 11.04 13.87 -6.19
C LYS A 106 9.72 13.11 -6.32
N TYR A 107 8.98 12.92 -5.21
CA TYR A 107 7.69 12.22 -5.21
C TYR A 107 6.49 13.13 -5.52
N LYS A 108 6.67 14.46 -5.59
CA LYS A 108 5.58 15.39 -5.94
C LYS A 108 4.88 15.04 -7.26
N LYS A 109 5.61 14.43 -8.20
CA LYS A 109 5.08 13.93 -9.49
C LYS A 109 4.02 12.81 -9.33
N LEU A 110 3.91 12.22 -8.14
CA LEU A 110 3.02 11.10 -7.86
C LEU A 110 1.70 11.53 -7.20
N ILE A 111 1.58 12.77 -6.70
CA ILE A 111 0.36 13.25 -6.03
C ILE A 111 -0.87 13.04 -6.94
N ASN A 112 -1.97 12.53 -6.36
CA ASN A 112 -3.21 12.12 -7.02
C ASN A 112 -3.11 10.89 -7.94
N LYS A 113 -1.93 10.28 -8.13
CA LYS A 113 -1.84 9.00 -8.85
C LYS A 113 -2.50 7.89 -8.05
N LYS A 114 -3.27 7.08 -8.77
CA LYS A 114 -3.92 5.86 -8.28
C LYS A 114 -3.23 4.66 -8.90
N CYS A 115 -2.65 3.83 -8.06
CA CYS A 115 -1.86 2.67 -8.48
C CYS A 115 -2.52 1.40 -7.98
N LYS A 116 -2.60 0.39 -8.85
CA LYS A 116 -3.10 -0.91 -8.42
C LYS A 116 -2.00 -1.59 -7.62
N TYR A 117 -2.38 -2.23 -6.52
CA TYR A 117 -1.45 -3.01 -5.72
C TYR A 117 -1.96 -4.43 -5.47
N ALA A 118 -1.02 -5.32 -5.23
CA ALA A 118 -1.24 -6.66 -4.71
C ALA A 118 -0.43 -6.86 -3.43
N ILE A 119 -0.96 -7.62 -2.48
CA ILE A 119 -0.30 -7.99 -1.22
C ILE A 119 -0.44 -9.48 -0.96
N ASN A 120 0.65 -10.09 -0.54
CA ASN A 120 0.70 -11.46 -0.04
C ASN A 120 1.21 -11.46 1.39
N TYR A 121 0.72 -12.38 2.21
CA TYR A 121 1.10 -12.52 3.61
C TYR A 121 1.89 -13.81 3.82
N PHE A 122 2.92 -13.76 4.67
CA PHE A 122 3.70 -14.91 5.09
C PHE A 122 3.98 -14.78 6.59
N GLN A 123 3.33 -15.63 7.41
CA GLN A 123 3.35 -15.51 8.87
C GLN A 123 2.87 -14.12 9.31
N THR A 124 3.69 -13.36 10.05
CA THR A 124 3.44 -11.96 10.40
C THR A 124 3.85 -10.98 9.31
N GLY A 125 4.68 -11.44 8.36
CA GLY A 125 5.24 -10.62 7.30
C GLY A 125 4.30 -10.45 6.11
N PHE A 126 4.61 -9.47 5.27
CA PHE A 126 3.93 -9.27 4.00
C PHE A 126 4.88 -8.82 2.89
N PHE A 127 4.46 -9.11 1.66
CA PHE A 127 5.04 -8.57 0.44
C PHE A 127 3.96 -7.81 -0.32
N TYR A 128 4.23 -6.54 -0.58
CA TYR A 128 3.36 -5.65 -1.31
C TYR A 128 4.05 -5.22 -2.60
N LYS A 129 3.28 -5.14 -3.68
CA LYS A 129 3.75 -4.55 -4.93
C LYS A 129 2.64 -3.69 -5.53
N GLN A 130 2.99 -2.48 -5.96
CA GLN A 130 2.12 -1.64 -6.78
C GLN A 130 2.76 -1.28 -8.10
N VAL A 131 1.91 -0.99 -9.08
CA VAL A 131 2.29 -0.50 -10.40
C VAL A 131 1.45 0.73 -10.74
N CYS A 132 2.14 1.80 -11.13
CA CYS A 132 1.65 3.03 -11.73
C CYS A 132 2.33 3.22 -13.10
#